data_AF-A0A2A4FVP5-F1
#
_entry.id   AF-A0A2A4FVP5-F1
#
_cell.length_a   1.000
_cell.length_b   1.000
_cell.length_c   1.000
_cell.angle_alpha   90.00
_cell.angle_beta   90.00
_cell.angle_gamma   90.00
#
_symmetry.space_group_name_H-M   'P 1'
#
loop_
_entity.id
_entity.type
_entity.pdbx_description
1 polymer ?
#
loop_
_entity_poly.entity_id
_entity_poly.type
_entity_poly.pdbx_seq_one_letter_code
_entity_poly.pdbx_strand_id
1 'polypeptide(L)'
;MTSWPPDLVPPPRSEPLLLPWPAPGRPGGFIQFDDAEQWRAFVASLALDPLIPQIVQAKYARAQKLYLLGWIDLDLVKAGELVALTALELALNDRYGADVKPLPRKRLDPSTALMATPPRRSFNALLKDMVTKDGLTDGQIPMIARCGGTAIGQLTGETKPTLADRRNALAHGDPFDGLPTGGLLELVRDLIGFAYRHYLAEVGQAR
;
A
#
# COMPACT_ATOMS: atom_id res chain seq x y z
N MET A 1 -2.23 0.01 -18.29
CA MET A 1 -1.36 -0.73 -19.24
C MET A 1 -2.21 -1.82 -19.87
N THR A 2 -2.29 -1.88 -21.19
CA THR A 2 -3.22 -2.75 -21.94
C THR A 2 -2.62 -4.10 -22.37
N SER A 3 -1.30 -4.23 -22.37
CA SER A 3 -0.57 -5.49 -22.64
C SER A 3 0.86 -5.42 -22.11
N TRP A 4 1.56 -6.56 -22.05
CA TRP A 4 3.02 -6.56 -21.88
C TRP A 4 3.72 -5.91 -23.09
N PRO A 5 4.76 -5.08 -22.87
CA PRO A 5 5.65 -4.65 -23.94
C PRO A 5 6.31 -5.87 -24.61
N PRO A 6 6.55 -5.86 -25.93
CA PRO A 6 7.11 -7.02 -26.65
C PRO A 6 8.45 -7.50 -26.09
N ASP A 7 9.26 -6.58 -25.57
CA ASP A 7 10.57 -6.80 -24.96
C ASP A 7 10.51 -7.23 -23.48
N LEU A 8 9.32 -7.22 -22.88
CA LEU A 8 9.08 -7.51 -21.47
C LEU A 8 8.04 -8.62 -21.26
N VAL A 9 7.79 -9.45 -22.27
CA VAL A 9 6.97 -10.65 -22.13
C VAL A 9 7.67 -11.60 -21.14
N PRO A 10 7.06 -11.90 -19.97
CA PRO A 10 7.70 -12.75 -18.99
C PRO A 10 7.78 -14.21 -19.46
N PRO A 11 8.78 -14.99 -19.02
CA PRO A 11 8.85 -16.41 -19.34
C PRO A 11 7.62 -17.16 -18.78
N PRO A 12 7.21 -18.26 -19.42
CA PRO A 12 6.21 -19.16 -18.84
C PRO A 12 6.77 -19.79 -17.56
N ARG A 13 5.90 -20.01 -16.58
CA ARG A 13 6.25 -20.73 -15.36
C ARG A 13 5.90 -22.21 -15.52
N SER A 14 6.67 -23.08 -14.88
CA SER A 14 6.35 -24.52 -14.79
C SER A 14 5.18 -24.80 -13.85
N GLU A 15 4.96 -23.90 -12.88
CA GLU A 15 3.90 -23.98 -11.89
C GLU A 15 3.14 -22.64 -11.81
N PRO A 16 1.82 -22.66 -11.59
CA PRO A 16 1.03 -21.45 -11.38
C PRO A 16 1.62 -20.57 -10.26
N LEU A 17 1.48 -19.25 -10.41
CA LEU A 17 1.81 -18.33 -9.34
C LEU A 17 0.73 -18.40 -8.26
N LEU A 18 1.11 -18.81 -7.05
CA LEU A 18 0.22 -18.90 -5.89
C LEU A 18 0.59 -17.86 -4.84
N LEU A 19 -0.37 -17.06 -4.39
CA LEU A 19 -0.17 -16.02 -3.40
C LEU A 19 -1.24 -16.08 -2.30
N PRO A 20 -0.88 -15.87 -1.02
CA PRO A 20 -1.87 -15.57 0.00
C PRO A 20 -2.68 -14.34 -0.42
N TRP A 21 -4.01 -14.45 -0.50
CA TRP A 21 -4.87 -13.33 -0.84
C TRP A 21 -6.30 -13.56 -0.35
N PRO A 22 -6.96 -12.57 0.27
CA PRO A 22 -8.35 -12.71 0.70
C PRO A 22 -9.29 -12.94 -0.47
N ALA A 23 -10.14 -13.96 -0.35
CA ALA A 23 -11.22 -14.26 -1.30
C ALA A 23 -12.59 -14.06 -0.64
N PRO A 24 -13.68 -13.87 -1.41
CA PRO A 24 -15.04 -13.76 -0.88
C PRO A 24 -15.36 -14.89 0.11
N GLY A 25 -15.68 -14.53 1.37
CA GLY A 25 -15.97 -15.48 2.45
C GLY A 25 -14.77 -16.28 2.98
N ARG A 26 -13.55 -16.01 2.50
CA ARG A 26 -12.31 -16.71 2.88
C ARG A 26 -11.15 -15.70 3.05
N PRO A 27 -11.05 -15.03 4.22
CA PRO A 27 -10.02 -14.01 4.45
C PRO A 27 -8.59 -14.57 4.46
N GLY A 28 -8.40 -15.86 4.80
CA GLY A 28 -7.11 -16.56 4.75
C GLY A 28 -6.89 -17.41 3.48
N GLY A 29 -7.47 -16.99 2.35
CA GLY A 29 -7.40 -17.73 1.09
C GLY A 29 -6.08 -17.56 0.33
N PHE A 30 -6.05 -18.21 -0.83
CA PHE A 30 -5.01 -18.06 -1.84
C PHE A 30 -5.64 -17.69 -3.17
N ILE A 31 -4.90 -16.92 -3.97
CA ILE A 31 -5.21 -16.66 -5.37
C ILE A 31 -4.14 -17.33 -6.24
N GLN A 32 -4.56 -17.84 -7.39
CA GLN A 32 -3.71 -18.53 -8.36
C GLN A 32 -3.77 -17.80 -9.70
N PHE A 33 -2.63 -17.72 -10.39
CA PHE A 33 -2.54 -17.24 -11.77
C PHE A 33 -1.77 -18.25 -12.61
N ASP A 34 -2.37 -18.69 -13.71
CA ASP A 34 -1.79 -19.71 -14.58
C ASP A 34 -0.82 -19.12 -15.62
N ASP A 35 -0.98 -17.83 -15.93
CA ASP A 35 -0.13 -17.13 -16.89
C ASP A 35 0.17 -15.67 -16.50
N ALA A 36 1.18 -15.10 -17.14
CA ALA A 36 1.67 -13.76 -16.86
C ALA A 36 0.65 -12.67 -17.19
N GLU A 37 -0.29 -12.93 -18.10
CA GLU A 37 -1.29 -11.96 -18.52
C GLU A 37 -2.41 -11.86 -17.47
N GLN A 38 -2.84 -12.99 -16.90
CA GLN A 38 -3.74 -13.02 -15.74
C GLN A 38 -3.14 -12.24 -14.57
N TRP A 39 -1.86 -12.48 -14.25
CA TRP A 39 -1.16 -11.74 -13.20
C TRP A 39 -1.11 -10.24 -13.49
N ARG A 40 -0.76 -9.86 -14.71
CA ARG A 40 -0.70 -8.46 -15.14
C ARG A 40 -2.05 -7.76 -15.02
N ALA A 41 -3.11 -8.40 -15.52
CA ALA A 41 -4.47 -7.87 -15.48
C ALA A 41 -4.93 -7.69 -14.02
N PHE A 42 -4.63 -8.66 -13.16
CA PHE A 42 -4.92 -8.58 -11.74
C PHE A 42 -4.19 -7.40 -11.08
N VAL A 43 -2.88 -7.29 -11.20
CA VAL A 43 -2.12 -6.17 -10.61
C VAL A 43 -2.60 -4.81 -11.16
N ALA A 44 -2.94 -4.75 -12.45
CA ALA A 44 -3.49 -3.54 -13.07
C ALA A 44 -4.87 -3.16 -12.50
N SER A 45 -5.71 -4.13 -12.14
CA SER A 45 -7.02 -3.90 -11.49
C SER A 45 -6.89 -3.29 -10.08
N LEU A 46 -5.70 -3.32 -9.49
CA LEU A 46 -5.40 -2.70 -8.20
C LEU A 46 -4.94 -1.23 -8.34
N ALA A 47 -5.04 -0.63 -9.53
CA ALA A 47 -4.66 0.77 -9.72
C ALA A 47 -5.45 1.73 -8.79
N LEU A 48 -4.79 2.81 -8.41
CA LEU A 48 -5.42 3.92 -7.69
C LEU A 48 -6.36 4.71 -8.61
N ASP A 49 -7.30 5.44 -8.01
CA ASP A 49 -8.12 6.41 -8.73
C ASP A 49 -7.21 7.48 -9.41
N PRO A 50 -7.41 7.77 -10.71
CA PRO A 50 -6.55 8.68 -11.46
C PRO A 50 -6.58 10.14 -10.98
N LEU A 51 -7.55 10.51 -10.14
CA LEU A 51 -7.62 11.84 -9.53
C LEU A 51 -6.68 11.99 -8.33
N ILE A 52 -6.22 10.89 -7.72
CA ILE A 52 -5.28 10.96 -6.60
C ILE A 52 -3.98 11.66 -7.03
N PRO A 53 -3.33 12.50 -6.21
CA PRO A 53 -2.15 13.25 -6.63
C PRO A 53 -1.05 12.38 -7.27
N GLN A 54 -0.47 12.88 -8.36
CA GLN A 54 0.48 12.14 -9.21
C GLN A 54 1.68 11.56 -8.42
N ILE A 55 2.14 12.25 -7.38
CA ILE A 55 3.26 11.78 -6.55
C ILE A 55 2.93 10.48 -5.80
N VAL A 56 1.68 10.33 -5.34
CA VAL A 56 1.18 9.11 -4.68
C VAL A 56 0.98 8.02 -5.72
N GLN A 57 0.33 8.34 -6.86
CA GLN A 57 0.16 7.41 -7.97
C GLN A 57 1.50 6.84 -8.45
N ALA A 58 2.48 7.69 -8.70
CA ALA A 58 3.79 7.28 -9.19
C ALA A 58 4.54 6.38 -8.19
N LYS A 59 4.32 6.57 -6.89
CA LYS A 59 4.93 5.73 -5.85
C LYS A 59 4.22 4.38 -5.73
N TYR A 60 2.89 4.37 -5.75
CA TYR A 60 2.11 3.12 -5.74
C TYR A 60 2.33 2.30 -7.03
N ALA A 61 2.42 2.95 -8.19
CA ALA A 61 2.74 2.28 -9.45
C ALA A 61 4.12 1.58 -9.43
N ARG A 62 5.09 2.07 -8.63
CA ARG A 62 6.36 1.33 -8.41
C ARG A 62 6.14 0.05 -7.61
N ALA A 63 5.25 0.06 -6.61
CA ALA A 63 4.87 -1.16 -5.90
C ALA A 63 4.22 -2.16 -6.88
N GLN A 64 3.28 -1.71 -7.72
CA GLN A 64 2.67 -2.55 -8.75
C GLN A 64 3.71 -3.15 -9.70
N LYS A 65 4.71 -2.39 -10.14
CA LYS A 65 5.81 -2.91 -10.96
C LYS A 65 6.60 -4.02 -10.26
N LEU A 66 6.88 -3.88 -8.97
CA LEU A 66 7.58 -4.91 -8.20
C LEU A 66 6.72 -6.17 -8.06
N TYR A 67 5.41 -6.02 -7.84
CA TYR A 67 4.47 -7.14 -7.91
C TYR A 67 4.49 -7.81 -9.29
N LEU A 68 4.46 -7.04 -10.39
CA LEU A 68 4.57 -7.59 -11.74
C LEU A 68 5.84 -8.44 -11.92
N LEU A 69 6.99 -7.95 -11.44
CA LEU A 69 8.26 -8.70 -11.46
C LEU A 69 8.22 -9.96 -10.56
N GLY A 70 7.31 -9.99 -9.58
CA GLY A 70 6.95 -11.16 -8.78
C GLY A 70 6.59 -12.42 -9.58
N TRP A 71 6.19 -12.25 -10.86
CA TRP A 71 5.99 -13.38 -11.77
C TRP A 71 7.27 -14.16 -12.05
N ILE A 72 8.39 -13.45 -12.18
CA ILE A 72 9.70 -14.03 -12.47
C ILE A 72 10.31 -14.54 -11.17
N ASP A 73 10.29 -13.70 -10.14
CA ASP A 73 10.87 -13.99 -8.84
C ASP A 73 9.93 -13.51 -7.74
N LEU A 74 9.34 -14.46 -7.00
CA LEU A 74 8.31 -14.19 -6.01
C LEU A 74 8.80 -13.30 -4.86
N ASP A 75 10.11 -13.32 -4.57
CA ASP A 75 10.69 -12.52 -3.48
C ASP A 75 10.53 -11.02 -3.77
N LEU A 76 10.45 -10.62 -5.04
CA LEU A 76 10.22 -9.22 -5.43
C LEU A 76 8.85 -8.67 -4.99
N VAL A 77 7.89 -9.55 -4.66
CA VAL A 77 6.61 -9.13 -4.06
C VAL A 77 6.85 -8.44 -2.72
N LYS A 78 7.81 -8.91 -1.91
CA LYS A 78 8.14 -8.31 -0.59
C LYS A 78 8.72 -6.90 -0.73
N ALA A 79 9.57 -6.69 -1.74
CA ALA A 79 10.01 -5.34 -2.08
C ALA A 79 8.82 -4.45 -2.48
N GLY A 80 7.87 -5.01 -3.23
CA GLY A 80 6.60 -4.35 -3.56
C GLY A 80 5.79 -3.94 -2.33
N GLU A 81 5.69 -4.80 -1.31
CA GLU A 81 5.01 -4.52 -0.04
C GLU A 81 5.58 -3.31 0.67
N LEU A 82 6.91 -3.23 0.76
CA LEU A 82 7.58 -2.08 1.35
C LEU A 82 7.22 -0.80 0.57
N VAL A 83 7.34 -0.82 -0.75
CA VAL A 83 7.04 0.36 -1.57
C VAL A 83 5.58 0.76 -1.44
N ALA A 84 4.64 -0.20 -1.38
CA ALA A 84 3.23 0.06 -1.14
C ALA A 84 3.01 0.75 0.23
N LEU A 85 3.59 0.24 1.30
CA LEU A 85 3.51 0.85 2.63
C LEU A 85 4.11 2.27 2.66
N THR A 86 5.19 2.52 1.92
CA THR A 86 5.73 3.87 1.81
C THR A 86 4.86 4.79 0.94
N ALA A 87 4.07 4.26 0.00
CA ALA A 87 3.07 5.03 -0.75
C ALA A 87 1.88 5.40 0.15
N LEU A 88 1.42 4.46 0.99
CA LEU A 88 0.44 4.73 2.02
C LEU A 88 0.94 5.83 2.96
N GLU A 89 2.15 5.70 3.51
CA GLU A 89 2.72 6.71 4.41
C GLU A 89 2.78 8.11 3.76
N LEU A 90 3.09 8.20 2.46
CA LEU A 90 3.06 9.45 1.72
C LEU A 90 1.65 10.03 1.63
N ALA A 91 0.66 9.22 1.25
CA ALA A 91 -0.75 9.61 1.17
C ALA A 91 -1.27 10.09 2.53
N LEU A 92 -0.96 9.37 3.61
CA LEU A 92 -1.42 9.75 4.94
C LEU A 92 -0.75 11.03 5.44
N ASN A 93 0.52 11.25 5.13
CA ASN A 93 1.17 12.53 5.45
C ASN A 93 0.52 13.71 4.73
N ASP A 94 0.10 13.53 3.48
CA ASP A 94 -0.60 14.57 2.71
C ASP A 94 -1.97 14.90 3.33
N ARG A 95 -2.74 13.86 3.70
CA ARG A 95 -4.14 14.03 4.15
C ARG A 95 -4.31 14.31 5.63
N TYR A 96 -3.43 13.77 6.48
CA TYR A 96 -3.54 13.85 7.94
C TYR A 96 -2.33 14.51 8.59
N GLY A 97 -1.32 14.91 7.81
CA GLY A 97 -0.08 15.43 8.36
C GLY A 97 -0.29 16.70 9.19
N ALA A 98 -1.21 17.59 8.82
CA ALA A 98 -1.48 18.80 9.59
C ALA A 98 -1.87 18.50 11.05
N ASP A 99 -2.57 17.40 11.29
CA ASP A 99 -3.15 17.06 12.60
C ASP A 99 -2.27 16.15 13.46
N VAL A 100 -1.18 15.62 12.89
CA VAL A 100 -0.22 14.75 13.59
C VAL A 100 1.03 15.54 13.96
N LYS A 101 1.33 15.54 15.26
CA LYS A 101 2.53 16.18 15.81
C LYS A 101 3.80 15.63 15.13
N PRO A 102 4.69 16.51 14.63
CA PRO A 102 5.99 16.11 14.12
C PRO A 102 6.81 15.33 15.15
N LEU A 103 7.59 14.37 14.65
CA LEU A 103 8.60 13.70 15.45
C LEU A 103 9.67 14.73 15.91
N PRO A 104 10.18 14.61 17.14
CA PRO A 104 11.24 15.48 17.63
C PRO A 104 12.45 15.43 16.70
N ARG A 105 12.99 16.61 16.37
CA ARG A 105 14.22 16.74 15.59
C ARG A 105 15.36 17.19 16.47
N LYS A 106 16.57 16.68 16.20
CA LYS A 106 17.79 17.34 16.68
C LYS A 106 17.79 18.78 16.18
N ARG A 107 18.27 19.72 17.01
CA ARG A 107 18.38 21.13 16.62
C ARG A 107 19.08 21.22 15.28
N LEU A 108 18.42 21.84 14.30
CA LEU A 108 19.02 22.08 13.00
C LEU A 108 20.08 23.17 13.15
N ASP A 109 21.21 22.98 12.47
CA ASP A 109 22.18 24.04 12.30
C ASP A 109 21.54 25.17 11.48
N PRO A 110 21.57 26.44 11.95
CA PRO A 110 21.04 27.58 11.23
C PRO A 110 21.53 27.70 9.77
N SER A 111 22.77 27.28 9.50
CA SER A 111 23.37 27.29 8.16
C SER A 111 22.71 26.30 7.18
N THR A 112 21.97 25.31 7.68
CA THR A 112 21.29 24.28 6.87
C THR A 112 19.76 24.37 6.92
N ALA A 113 19.21 25.37 7.62
CA ALA A 113 17.78 25.48 7.87
C ALA A 113 16.94 25.61 6.57
N LEU A 114 17.48 26.25 5.53
CA LEU A 114 16.81 26.38 4.23
C LEU A 114 16.77 25.06 3.43
N MET A 115 17.65 24.09 3.75
CA MET A 115 17.64 22.75 3.15
C MET A 115 16.98 21.72 4.06
N ALA A 116 16.31 22.16 5.13
CA ALA A 116 15.66 21.27 6.08
C ALA A 116 14.57 20.46 5.39
N THR A 117 14.66 19.13 5.49
CA THR A 117 13.56 18.27 5.06
C THR A 117 12.27 18.62 5.84
N PRO A 118 11.07 18.46 5.26
CA PRO A 118 9.82 18.68 5.99
C PRO A 118 9.70 17.77 7.23
N PRO A 119 9.07 18.24 8.33
CA PRO A 119 8.91 17.47 9.56
C PRO A 119 8.35 16.07 9.31
N ARG A 120 9.08 15.06 9.79
CA ARG A 120 8.64 13.66 9.72
C ARG A 120 7.57 13.41 10.76
N ARG A 121 6.57 12.60 10.40
CA ARG A 121 5.50 12.16 11.30
C ARG A 121 5.56 10.67 11.47
N SER A 122 5.04 10.18 12.60
CA SER A 122 5.00 8.75 12.87
C SER A 122 3.97 8.09 11.95
N PHE A 123 4.39 7.11 11.16
CA PHE A 123 3.47 6.32 10.33
C PHE A 123 2.38 5.64 11.16
N ASN A 124 2.74 5.14 12.35
CA ASN A 124 1.78 4.58 13.30
C ASN A 124 0.74 5.62 13.76
N ALA A 125 1.17 6.85 14.04
CA ALA A 125 0.23 7.91 14.44
C ALA A 125 -0.74 8.28 13.32
N LEU A 126 -0.25 8.35 12.08
CA LEU A 126 -1.07 8.61 10.91
C LEU A 126 -2.12 7.50 10.67
N LEU A 127 -1.72 6.23 10.81
CA LEU A 127 -2.64 5.10 10.68
C LEU A 127 -3.73 5.12 11.77
N LYS A 128 -3.35 5.46 13.01
CA LYS A 128 -4.31 5.60 14.12
C LYS A 128 -5.33 6.70 13.87
N ASP A 129 -4.88 7.85 13.38
CA ASP A 129 -5.77 8.99 13.11
C ASP A 129 -6.83 8.68 12.05
N MET A 130 -6.54 7.80 11.07
CA MET A 130 -7.57 7.32 10.13
C MET A 130 -8.77 6.69 10.84
N VAL A 131 -8.51 5.94 11.93
CA VAL A 131 -9.55 5.23 12.68
C VAL A 131 -10.18 6.16 13.71
N THR A 132 -9.36 6.80 14.55
CA THR A 132 -9.83 7.50 15.73
C THR A 132 -10.42 8.87 15.44
N LYS A 133 -9.91 9.58 14.42
CA LYS A 133 -10.40 10.91 14.03
C LYS A 133 -11.26 10.85 12.77
N ASP A 134 -10.80 10.11 11.78
CA ASP A 134 -11.45 10.07 10.46
C ASP A 134 -12.50 8.95 10.31
N GLY A 135 -12.69 8.16 11.37
CA GLY A 135 -13.80 7.22 11.51
C GLY A 135 -13.73 6.01 10.59
N LEU A 136 -12.53 5.61 10.15
CA LEU A 136 -12.36 4.40 9.34
C LEU A 136 -12.87 3.16 10.07
N THR A 137 -13.69 2.38 9.38
CA THR A 137 -14.19 1.07 9.80
C THR A 137 -13.90 0.01 8.74
N ASP A 138 -13.92 -1.27 9.12
CA ASP A 138 -13.72 -2.39 8.19
C ASP A 138 -14.70 -2.38 7.00
N GLY A 139 -15.94 -1.92 7.22
CA GLY A 139 -16.95 -1.79 6.18
C GLY A 139 -16.63 -0.75 5.10
N GLN A 140 -15.67 0.14 5.35
CA GLN A 140 -15.21 1.15 4.40
C GLN A 140 -13.93 0.75 3.67
N ILE A 141 -13.42 -0.47 3.92
CA ILE A 141 -12.26 -1.05 3.23
C ILE A 141 -12.80 -2.08 2.22
N PRO A 142 -12.87 -1.76 0.91
CA PRO A 142 -13.49 -2.62 -0.11
C PRO A 142 -13.08 -4.11 -0.05
N MET A 143 -11.80 -4.41 0.12
CA MET A 143 -11.30 -5.77 0.26
C MET A 143 -11.89 -6.49 1.47
N ILE A 144 -11.96 -5.81 2.62
CA ILE A 144 -12.50 -6.38 3.86
C ILE A 144 -14.02 -6.52 3.77
N ALA A 145 -14.72 -5.52 3.23
CA ALA A 145 -16.16 -5.61 2.99
C ALA A 145 -16.52 -6.77 2.06
N ARG A 146 -15.69 -7.04 1.03
CA ARG A 146 -15.89 -8.14 0.07
C ARG A 146 -15.53 -9.51 0.65
N CYS A 147 -14.41 -9.62 1.36
CA CYS A 147 -13.83 -10.91 1.76
C CYS A 147 -14.14 -11.31 3.21
N GLY A 148 -14.62 -10.37 4.02
CA GLY A 148 -14.70 -10.51 5.47
C GLY A 148 -13.35 -10.32 6.15
N GLY A 149 -13.32 -10.46 7.47
CA GLY A 149 -12.13 -10.24 8.30
C GLY A 149 -12.07 -8.83 8.89
N THR A 150 -10.87 -8.42 9.33
CA THR A 150 -10.62 -7.10 9.89
C THR A 150 -9.21 -6.62 9.59
N ALA A 151 -9.07 -5.33 9.32
CA ALA A 151 -7.78 -4.64 9.19
C ALA A 151 -7.54 -3.61 10.29
N ILE A 152 -8.60 -3.13 10.98
CA ILE A 152 -8.51 -2.03 11.96
C ILE A 152 -7.46 -2.30 13.04
N GLY A 153 -7.40 -3.51 13.58
CA GLY A 153 -6.41 -3.86 14.61
C GLY A 153 -4.96 -3.68 14.14
N GLN A 154 -4.67 -3.84 12.85
CA GLN A 154 -3.34 -3.63 12.27
C GLN A 154 -2.98 -2.14 12.15
N LEU A 155 -3.97 -1.24 12.18
CA LEU A 155 -3.80 0.22 12.16
C LEU A 155 -3.72 0.78 13.59
N THR A 156 -4.55 0.27 14.50
CA THR A 156 -4.64 0.77 15.88
C THR A 156 -3.57 0.20 16.81
N GLY A 157 -3.01 -0.97 16.47
CA GLY A 157 -2.03 -1.67 17.30
C GLY A 157 -2.57 -2.86 18.08
N GLU A 158 -3.87 -3.13 17.99
CA GLU A 158 -4.53 -4.27 18.64
C GLU A 158 -4.14 -5.60 18.01
N THR A 159 -3.73 -5.62 16.73
CA THR A 159 -3.25 -6.81 16.03
C THR A 159 -1.77 -6.65 15.65
N LYS A 160 -0.97 -7.67 15.98
CA LYS A 160 0.45 -7.74 15.66
C LYS A 160 0.74 -8.78 14.56
N PRO A 161 1.69 -8.50 13.65
CA PRO A 161 2.38 -7.22 13.48
C PRO A 161 1.47 -6.15 12.87
N THR A 162 1.63 -4.90 13.29
CA THR A 162 0.91 -3.75 12.69
C THR A 162 1.46 -3.44 11.29
N LEU A 163 0.75 -2.61 10.52
CA LEU A 163 1.29 -2.09 9.25
C LEU A 163 2.58 -1.27 9.46
N ALA A 164 2.69 -0.55 10.58
CA ALA A 164 3.91 0.16 10.94
C ALA A 164 5.07 -0.80 11.31
N ASP A 165 4.78 -1.87 12.04
CA ASP A 165 5.77 -2.90 12.36
C ASP A 165 6.27 -3.58 11.07
N ARG A 166 5.36 -3.95 10.16
CA ARG A 166 5.71 -4.54 8.85
C ARG A 166 6.59 -3.60 8.02
N ARG A 167 6.21 -2.31 7.93
CA ARG A 167 6.99 -1.29 7.21
C ARG A 167 8.40 -1.19 7.78
N ASN A 168 8.53 -1.16 9.11
CA ASN A 168 9.84 -1.06 9.78
C ASN A 168 10.69 -2.31 9.60
N ALA A 169 10.08 -3.50 9.72
CA ALA A 169 10.77 -4.76 9.50
C ALA A 169 11.33 -4.86 8.07
N LEU A 170 10.53 -4.53 7.05
CA LEU A 170 10.98 -4.54 5.66
C LEU A 170 12.04 -3.48 5.34
N ALA A 171 12.05 -2.35 6.06
CA ALA A 171 13.00 -1.26 5.83
C ALA A 171 14.35 -1.46 6.53
N HIS A 172 14.42 -2.30 7.57
CA HIS A 172 15.60 -2.45 8.43
C HIS A 172 16.07 -3.89 8.61
N GLY A 173 15.23 -4.87 8.32
CA GLY A 173 15.56 -6.28 8.25
C GLY A 173 15.87 -6.73 6.82
N ASP A 174 15.71 -8.02 6.57
CA ASP A 174 15.79 -8.57 5.23
C ASP A 174 14.50 -8.22 4.46
N PRO A 175 14.59 -7.45 3.35
CA PRO A 175 13.42 -7.02 2.58
C PRO A 175 12.76 -8.18 1.81
N PHE A 176 13.34 -9.38 1.81
CA PHE A 176 12.82 -10.58 1.16
C PHE A 176 12.38 -11.67 2.14
N ASP A 177 12.53 -11.45 3.45
CA ASP A 177 12.21 -12.47 4.45
C ASP A 177 10.70 -12.70 4.62
N GLY A 178 10.35 -13.98 4.78
CA GLY A 178 9.00 -14.48 4.98
C GLY A 178 8.10 -14.45 3.74
N LEU A 179 6.95 -15.11 3.86
CA LEU A 179 5.94 -15.11 2.81
C LEU A 179 5.33 -13.71 2.60
N PRO A 180 4.81 -13.41 1.39
CA PRO A 180 3.99 -12.24 1.15
C PRO A 180 2.82 -12.14 2.14
N THR A 181 2.57 -10.93 2.62
CA THR A 181 1.41 -10.57 3.43
C THR A 181 0.17 -10.58 2.55
N GLY A 182 -0.78 -11.46 2.87
CA GLY A 182 -1.96 -11.65 2.03
C GLY A 182 -2.76 -10.38 1.77
N GLY A 183 -2.91 -10.01 0.49
CA GLY A 183 -3.70 -8.86 0.06
C GLY A 183 -3.14 -7.48 0.41
N LEU A 184 -1.87 -7.35 0.87
CA LEU A 184 -1.37 -6.07 1.36
C LEU A 184 -1.43 -4.94 0.32
N LEU A 185 -1.13 -5.23 -0.94
CA LEU A 185 -1.19 -4.24 -2.01
C LEU A 185 -2.60 -3.68 -2.21
N GLU A 186 -3.62 -4.54 -2.13
CA GLU A 186 -5.03 -4.14 -2.24
C GLU A 186 -5.47 -3.39 -0.98
N LEU A 187 -5.11 -3.85 0.21
CA LEU A 187 -5.36 -3.13 1.47
C LEU A 187 -4.78 -1.72 1.41
N VAL A 188 -3.54 -1.57 0.94
CA VAL A 188 -2.90 -0.26 0.78
C VAL A 188 -3.69 0.62 -0.20
N ARG A 189 -4.14 0.07 -1.34
CA ARG A 189 -4.96 0.84 -2.30
C ARG A 189 -6.24 1.32 -1.65
N ASP A 190 -6.92 0.46 -0.91
CA ASP A 190 -8.17 0.78 -0.24
C ASP A 190 -7.98 1.86 0.83
N LEU A 191 -6.90 1.79 1.62
CA LEU A 191 -6.58 2.80 2.63
C LEU A 191 -6.18 4.14 2.01
N ILE A 192 -5.45 4.15 0.90
CA ILE A 192 -5.15 5.37 0.14
C ILE A 192 -6.47 5.96 -0.41
N GLY A 193 -7.33 5.13 -0.99
CA GLY A 193 -8.64 5.55 -1.50
C GLY A 193 -9.51 6.18 -0.40
N PHE A 194 -9.54 5.56 0.78
CA PHE A 194 -10.22 6.12 1.95
C PHE A 194 -9.64 7.48 2.34
N ALA A 195 -8.30 7.61 2.44
CA ALA A 195 -7.66 8.87 2.83
C ALA A 195 -7.99 10.04 1.88
N TYR A 196 -8.16 9.75 0.59
CA TYR A 196 -8.51 10.75 -0.43
C TYR A 196 -10.02 10.89 -0.69
N ARG A 197 -10.90 10.12 -0.05
CA ARG A 197 -12.34 10.07 -0.40
C ARG A 197 -13.04 11.44 -0.43
N HIS A 198 -12.72 12.33 0.51
CA HIS A 198 -13.29 13.68 0.55
C HIS A 198 -12.78 14.54 -0.60
N TYR A 199 -11.47 14.48 -0.88
CA TYR A 199 -10.86 15.14 -2.04
C TYR A 199 -11.46 14.65 -3.36
N LEU A 200 -11.67 13.33 -3.49
CA LEU A 200 -12.28 12.74 -4.69
C LEU A 200 -13.74 13.20 -4.87
N ALA A 201 -14.50 13.32 -3.78
CA ALA A 201 -15.86 13.85 -3.82
C ALA A 201 -15.89 15.32 -4.27
N GLU A 202 -14.98 16.16 -3.77
CA GLU A 202 -14.86 17.58 -4.14
C GLU A 202 -14.48 17.75 -5.62
N VAL A 203 -13.44 17.05 -6.08
CA VAL A 203 -12.96 17.14 -7.47
C VAL A 203 -13.96 16.51 -8.45
N GLY A 204 -14.68 15.47 -8.04
CA GLY A 204 -15.73 14.83 -8.83
C GLY A 204 -16.96 15.72 -9.03
N GLN A 205 -17.29 16.58 -8.06
CA GLN A 205 -18.39 17.54 -8.17
C GLN A 205 -18.05 18.76 -9.04
N ALA A 206 -16.77 19.05 -9.25
CA ALA A 206 -16.29 20.15 -10.07
C ALA A 206 -16.22 19.83 -11.59
N ARG A 207 -16.79 18.70 -12.01
CA ARG A 207 -16.88 18.22 -13.40
C ARG A 207 -18.33 18.17 -13.87
#